data_AF-F8C642-F1
#
_entry.id   AF-F8C642-F1
#
_cell.length_a   1.000
_cell.length_b   1.000
_cell.length_c   1.000
_cell.angle_alpha   90.00
_cell.angle_beta   90.00
_cell.angle_gamma   90.00
#
_symmetry.space_group_name_H-M   'P 1'
#
loop_
_entity.id
_entity.type
_entity.pdbx_description
1 polymer ?
#
loop_
_entity_poly.entity_id
_entity_poly.type
_entity_poly.pdbx_seq_one_letter_code
_entity_poly.pdbx_strand_id
1 'polypeptide(L)'
;MDKTLKMGRKVTPYKLFFKLNSGDYKHLAIVPNRILRKFDEIAGGCLGSHISRKIRPCIFWKSKENSKECYKIVFLTTSRFTPIAVDLNNCVSLEKNCPYFKFSPKSYVIFSSPENPVCLILKSPEEQLEGVIHCGVCRDLEFLDKL
;
A
#
# COMPACT_ATOMS: atom_id res chain seq x y z
N MET A 1 -26.45 -11.33 15.09
CA MET A 1 -26.98 -10.80 13.81
C MET A 1 -25.84 -10.09 13.09
N ASP A 2 -25.05 -10.85 12.33
CA ASP A 2 -23.91 -10.35 11.58
C ASP A 2 -24.38 -9.75 10.25
N LYS A 3 -24.22 -8.44 10.08
CA LYS A 3 -24.45 -7.78 8.79
C LYS A 3 -23.21 -7.94 7.92
N THR A 4 -23.14 -9.07 7.24
CA THR A 4 -22.17 -9.31 6.17
C THR A 4 -22.38 -8.27 5.06
N LEU A 5 -21.42 -7.36 4.91
CA LEU A 5 -21.33 -6.44 3.79
C LEU A 5 -21.19 -7.24 2.48
N LYS A 6 -22.32 -7.40 1.77
CA LYS A 6 -22.34 -7.84 0.38
C LYS A 6 -21.75 -6.74 -0.50
N MET A 7 -20.48 -6.87 -0.89
CA MET A 7 -19.94 -6.18 -2.05
C MET A 7 -19.71 -7.20 -3.16
N GLY A 8 -20.65 -7.26 -4.10
CA GLY A 8 -20.42 -7.85 -5.41
C GLY A 8 -19.41 -7.01 -6.18
N ARG A 9 -18.13 -7.29 -5.99
CA ARG A 9 -17.06 -6.83 -6.88
C ARG A 9 -16.40 -8.09 -7.42
N LYS A 10 -16.12 -8.13 -8.73
CA LYS A 10 -15.15 -9.08 -9.29
C LYS A 10 -13.78 -8.71 -8.70
N VAL A 11 -13.51 -9.23 -7.50
CA VAL A 11 -12.18 -9.20 -6.90
C VAL A 11 -11.37 -10.14 -7.76
N THR A 12 -10.50 -9.59 -8.62
CA THR A 12 -9.47 -10.39 -9.25
C THR A 12 -8.74 -11.13 -8.13
N PRO A 13 -8.69 -12.47 -8.14
CA PRO A 13 -8.02 -13.20 -7.08
C PRO A 13 -6.60 -12.64 -6.92
N TYR A 14 -6.17 -12.31 -5.69
CA TYR A 14 -4.87 -11.66 -5.46
C TYR A 14 -3.70 -12.45 -6.06
N LYS A 15 -3.82 -13.79 -6.13
CA LYS A 15 -2.88 -14.66 -6.87
C LYS A 15 -2.74 -14.31 -8.36
N LEU A 16 -3.84 -13.93 -9.01
CA LEU A 16 -3.83 -13.51 -10.42
C LEU A 16 -3.29 -12.09 -10.57
N PHE A 17 -3.56 -11.21 -9.60
CA PHE A 17 -2.96 -9.87 -9.55
C PHE A 17 -1.41 -9.94 -9.57
N PHE A 18 -0.80 -10.76 -8.71
CA PHE A 18 0.67 -10.85 -8.66
C PHE A 18 1.28 -11.51 -9.89
N LYS A 19 0.58 -12.47 -10.50
CA LYS A 19 1.03 -13.12 -11.74
C LYS A 19 1.00 -12.18 -12.95
N LEU A 20 0.00 -11.30 -13.02
CA LEU A 20 -0.20 -10.39 -14.15
C LEU A 20 0.49 -9.05 -13.96
N ASN A 21 1.03 -8.78 -12.77
CA ASN A 21 1.67 -7.51 -12.50
C ASN A 21 3.09 -7.46 -13.10
N SER A 22 3.34 -6.47 -13.95
CA SER A 22 4.70 -6.18 -14.42
C SER A 22 5.51 -5.46 -13.34
N GLY A 23 6.84 -5.47 -13.49
CA GLY A 23 7.76 -4.79 -12.58
C GLY A 23 7.57 -3.28 -12.51
N ASP A 24 7.05 -2.69 -13.58
CA ASP A 24 7.05 -1.24 -13.77
C ASP A 24 5.87 -0.55 -13.11
N TYR A 25 4.82 -1.30 -12.73
CA TYR A 25 3.62 -0.73 -12.13
C TYR A 25 3.71 -0.62 -10.61
N LYS A 26 3.35 0.57 -10.13
CA LYS A 26 3.17 0.89 -8.72
C LYS A 26 1.69 0.94 -8.39
N HIS A 27 1.29 0.28 -7.32
CA HIS A 27 -0.12 0.07 -7.01
C HIS A 27 -0.49 0.76 -5.72
N LEU A 28 -1.54 1.58 -5.79
CA LEU A 28 -2.17 2.12 -4.60
C LEU A 28 -3.12 1.08 -4.01
N ALA A 29 -3.04 0.93 -2.69
CA ALA A 29 -4.00 0.16 -1.92
C ALA A 29 -4.28 0.81 -0.57
N ILE A 30 -5.32 0.31 0.10
CA ILE A 30 -5.59 0.59 1.51
C ILE A 30 -5.41 -0.68 2.33
N VAL A 31 -4.76 -0.52 3.48
CA VAL A 31 -4.50 -1.56 4.46
C VAL A 31 -5.43 -1.36 5.65
N PRO A 32 -6.46 -2.21 5.82
CA PRO A 32 -7.36 -2.14 6.97
C PRO A 32 -6.62 -2.47 8.28
N ASN A 33 -7.10 -1.94 9.41
CA ASN A 33 -6.44 -2.10 10.73
C ASN A 33 -6.06 -3.55 11.08
N ARG A 34 -6.95 -4.51 10.77
CA ARG A 34 -6.73 -5.94 11.02
C ARG A 34 -5.47 -6.49 10.34
N ILE A 35 -5.13 -5.98 9.16
CA ILE A 35 -3.94 -6.37 8.39
C ILE A 35 -2.76 -5.47 8.76
N LEU A 36 -3.04 -4.19 9.04
CA LEU A 36 -2.03 -3.19 9.38
C LEU A 36 -1.15 -3.62 10.55
N ARG A 37 -1.70 -4.32 11.55
CA ARG A 37 -0.94 -4.86 12.68
C ARG A 37 0.25 -5.72 12.26
N LYS A 38 0.06 -6.62 11.29
CA LYS A 38 1.13 -7.49 10.77
C LYS A 38 2.29 -6.68 10.18
N PHE A 39 1.97 -5.59 9.48
CA PHE A 39 2.99 -4.70 8.93
C PHE A 39 3.62 -3.82 9.99
N ASP A 40 2.85 -3.40 10.98
CA ASP A 40 3.31 -2.49 12.04
C ASP A 40 4.30 -3.18 12.98
N GLU A 41 4.13 -4.48 13.22
CA GLU A 41 5.10 -5.32 13.95
C GLU A 41 6.46 -5.34 13.25
N ILE A 42 6.48 -5.44 11.92
CA ILE A 42 7.72 -5.41 11.12
C ILE A 42 8.29 -3.98 11.06
N ALA A 43 7.42 -2.98 10.97
CA ALA A 43 7.80 -1.57 10.85
C ALA A 43 8.14 -0.88 12.19
N GLY A 44 8.12 -1.61 13.32
CA GLY A 44 8.47 -1.06 14.63
C GLY A 44 7.41 -0.12 15.23
N GLY A 45 6.14 -0.26 14.87
CA GLY A 45 5.01 0.48 15.47
C GLY A 45 4.69 1.84 14.83
N CYS A 46 5.36 2.23 13.75
CA CYS A 46 5.23 3.55 13.13
C CYS A 46 3.97 3.73 12.25
N LEU A 47 3.23 2.66 11.96
CA LEU A 47 2.06 2.68 11.08
C LEU A 47 0.76 3.02 11.82
N GLY A 48 0.75 2.94 13.15
CA GLY A 48 -0.37 3.37 13.99
C GLY A 48 -1.48 2.33 14.11
N SER A 49 -1.13 1.05 14.06
CA SER A 49 -2.09 -0.06 14.14
C SER A 49 -2.81 -0.16 15.51
N HIS A 50 -2.22 0.42 16.56
CA HIS A 50 -2.84 0.56 17.89
C HIS A 50 -4.11 1.43 17.87
N ILE A 51 -4.25 2.34 16.90
CA ILE A 51 -5.44 3.19 16.75
C ILE A 51 -6.56 2.35 16.14
N SER A 52 -7.66 2.19 16.89
CA SER A 52 -8.83 1.44 16.41
C SER A 52 -9.34 2.00 15.08
N ARG A 53 -9.70 1.10 14.16
CA ARG A 53 -10.18 1.41 12.79
C ARG A 53 -9.19 2.19 11.93
N LYS A 54 -7.90 2.33 12.32
CA LYS A 54 -6.90 2.95 11.46
C LYS A 54 -6.81 2.22 10.13
N ILE A 55 -6.97 2.96 9.05
CA ILE A 55 -6.70 2.49 7.69
C ILE A 55 -5.47 3.27 7.20
N ARG A 56 -4.57 2.57 6.54
CA ARG A 56 -3.33 3.15 6.03
C ARG A 56 -3.23 2.92 4.52
N PRO A 57 -3.18 3.98 3.69
CA PRO A 57 -2.86 3.82 2.29
C PRO A 57 -1.41 3.37 2.12
N CYS A 58 -1.13 2.62 1.06
CA CYS A 58 0.23 2.20 0.71
C CYS A 58 0.42 2.22 -0.81
N ILE A 59 1.67 2.38 -1.23
CA ILE A 59 2.12 2.05 -2.58
C ILE A 59 2.93 0.77 -2.48
N PHE A 60 2.64 -0.21 -3.34
CA PHE A 60 3.43 -1.43 -3.43
C PHE A 60 3.72 -1.78 -4.89
N TRP A 61 4.87 -2.39 -5.13
CA TRP A 61 5.33 -2.72 -6.47
C TRP A 61 6.30 -3.90 -6.44
N LYS A 62 6.47 -4.53 -7.60
CA LYS A 62 7.42 -5.64 -7.75
C LYS A 62 8.82 -5.07 -7.90
N SER A 63 9.79 -5.68 -7.23
CA SER A 63 11.20 -5.28 -7.24
C SER A 63 12.10 -6.52 -7.38
N LYS A 64 13.40 -6.31 -7.57
CA LYS A 64 14.41 -7.36 -7.53
C LYS A 64 15.47 -7.01 -6.51
N GLU A 65 15.73 -7.92 -5.58
CA GLU A 65 16.83 -7.84 -4.64
C GLU A 65 17.67 -9.11 -4.71
N ASN A 66 18.99 -8.96 -4.86
CA ASN A 66 19.92 -10.09 -5.00
C ASN A 66 19.47 -11.09 -6.09
N SER A 67 19.00 -10.57 -7.22
CA SER A 67 18.46 -11.35 -8.36
C SER A 67 17.22 -12.20 -8.06
N LYS A 68 16.56 -11.99 -6.90
CA LYS A 68 15.29 -12.62 -6.55
C LYS A 68 14.15 -11.60 -6.64
N GLU A 69 13.04 -12.02 -7.22
CA GLU A 69 11.84 -11.18 -7.25
C GLU A 69 11.25 -11.02 -5.84
N CYS A 70 10.93 -9.79 -5.49
CA CYS A 70 10.28 -9.42 -4.24
C CYS A 70 9.24 -8.33 -4.50
N TYR A 71 8.51 -7.92 -3.47
CA TYR A 71 7.69 -6.72 -3.52
C TYR A 71 8.17 -5.72 -2.50
N LYS A 72 8.20 -4.45 -2.87
CA LYS A 72 8.39 -3.34 -1.93
C LYS A 72 7.03 -2.73 -1.62
N ILE A 73 6.88 -2.27 -0.38
CA ILE A 73 5.69 -1.54 0.07
C ILE A 73 6.13 -0.36 0.93
N VAL A 74 5.55 0.82 0.63
CA VAL A 74 5.66 2.02 1.45
C VAL A 74 4.29 2.46 1.90
N PHE A 75 4.18 2.96 3.13
CA PHE A 75 2.94 3.44 3.70
C PHE A 75 2.83 4.95 3.58
N LEU A 76 1.61 5.44 3.37
CA LEU A 76 1.35 6.85 3.14
C LEU A 76 0.62 7.52 4.31
N THR A 77 0.94 8.79 4.52
CA THR A 77 0.31 9.67 5.50
C THR A 77 -0.04 11.00 4.84
N THR A 78 -1.00 11.73 5.42
CA THR A 78 -1.32 13.11 5.04
C THR A 78 -0.42 14.13 5.72
N SER A 79 0.37 13.68 6.70
CA SER A 79 1.34 14.49 7.42
C SER A 79 2.49 14.93 6.51
N ARG A 80 2.77 16.23 6.47
CA ARG A 80 3.84 16.82 5.66
C ARG A 80 5.23 16.77 6.32
N PHE A 81 5.34 16.13 7.48
CA PHE A 81 6.59 16.05 8.23
C PHE A 81 7.65 15.18 7.56
N THR A 82 7.30 14.42 6.51
CA THR A 82 8.22 13.53 5.82
C THR A 82 8.59 14.06 4.42
N PRO A 83 9.84 13.86 3.97
CA PRO A 83 10.37 14.55 2.79
C PRO A 83 9.86 14.01 1.46
N ILE A 84 9.41 12.75 1.42
CA ILE A 84 9.01 12.09 0.17
C ILE A 84 7.50 12.23 -0.05
N ALA A 85 7.14 13.10 -0.98
CA ALA A 85 5.76 13.29 -1.42
C ALA A 85 5.40 12.33 -2.56
N VAL A 86 4.14 11.90 -2.57
CA VAL A 86 3.52 11.03 -3.58
C VAL A 86 2.27 11.74 -4.09
N ASP A 87 2.20 11.99 -5.39
CA ASP A 87 1.02 12.53 -6.04
C ASP A 87 0.07 11.38 -6.42
N LEU A 88 -1.10 11.34 -5.78
CA LEU A 88 -2.13 10.34 -6.01
C LEU A 88 -3.08 10.70 -7.14
N ASN A 89 -2.98 11.91 -7.72
CA ASN A 89 -3.74 12.24 -8.94
C ASN A 89 -3.34 11.37 -10.13
N ASN A 90 -2.11 10.84 -10.12
CA ASN A 90 -1.59 9.94 -11.15
C ASN A 90 -2.04 8.48 -10.96
N CYS A 91 -2.92 8.20 -9.99
CA CYS A 91 -3.46 6.87 -9.72
C CYS A 91 -4.81 6.66 -10.42
N VAL A 92 -4.82 5.77 -11.41
CA VAL A 92 -6.00 5.46 -12.23
C VAL A 92 -6.96 4.55 -11.46
N SER A 93 -8.27 4.77 -11.64
CA SER A 93 -9.37 3.98 -11.04
C SER A 93 -9.53 4.10 -9.52
N LEU A 94 -8.85 5.06 -8.87
CA LEU A 94 -8.89 5.28 -7.43
C LEU A 94 -10.32 5.47 -6.90
N GLU A 95 -11.10 6.37 -7.52
CA GLU A 95 -12.49 6.63 -7.14
C GLU A 95 -13.40 5.42 -7.41
N LYS A 96 -13.15 4.68 -8.50
CA LYS A 96 -13.93 3.49 -8.87
C LYS A 96 -13.73 2.35 -7.86
N ASN A 97 -12.48 2.08 -7.51
CA ASN A 97 -12.11 0.93 -6.69
C ASN A 97 -12.21 1.25 -5.19
N CYS A 98 -11.97 2.48 -4.78
CA CYS A 98 -11.98 2.90 -3.38
C CYS A 98 -12.86 4.15 -3.15
N PRO A 99 -14.15 4.13 -3.54
CA PRO A 99 -15.04 5.31 -3.52
C PRO A 99 -15.31 5.85 -2.11
N TYR A 100 -15.20 5.00 -1.09
CA TYR A 100 -15.49 5.36 0.30
C TYR A 100 -14.27 5.91 1.05
N PHE A 101 -13.08 5.82 0.46
CA PHE A 101 -11.86 6.32 1.08
C PHE A 101 -11.43 7.62 0.39
N LYS A 102 -11.46 8.73 1.13
CA LYS A 102 -11.02 10.03 0.62
C LYS A 102 -9.50 10.12 0.67
N PHE A 103 -8.86 9.96 -0.48
CA PHE A 103 -7.42 10.17 -0.60
C PHE A 103 -7.10 11.65 -0.66
N SER A 104 -6.01 12.06 0.00
CA SER A 104 -5.41 13.36 -0.24
C SER A 104 -4.66 13.31 -1.57
N PRO A 105 -4.87 14.27 -2.50
CA PRO A 105 -4.13 14.33 -3.77
C PRO A 105 -2.62 14.25 -3.56
N LYS A 106 -2.12 14.95 -2.55
CA LYS A 106 -0.73 14.84 -2.10
C LYS A 106 -0.66 14.05 -0.81
N SER A 107 0.05 12.93 -0.84
CA SER A 107 0.34 12.08 0.31
C SER A 107 1.86 11.98 0.50
N TYR A 108 2.30 11.43 1.62
CA TYR A 108 3.72 11.40 1.97
C TYR A 108 4.10 10.03 2.52
N VAL A 109 5.31 9.55 2.22
CA VAL A 109 5.82 8.27 2.75
C VAL A 109 6.01 8.38 4.26
N ILE A 110 5.71 7.33 5.02
CA ILE A 110 5.95 7.28 6.47
C ILE A 110 7.42 6.97 6.73
N PHE A 111 7.97 7.62 7.75
CA PHE A 111 9.35 7.47 8.19
C PHE A 111 9.36 6.99 9.65
N SER A 112 10.30 6.12 10.01
CA SER A 112 10.54 5.71 11.40
C SER A 112 11.48 6.68 12.13
N SER A 113 12.38 7.31 11.38
CA SER A 113 13.21 8.46 11.79
C SER A 113 13.38 9.40 10.59
N PRO A 114 13.81 10.66 10.75
CA PRO A 114 13.88 11.63 9.65
C PRO A 114 14.59 11.16 8.37
N GLU A 115 15.55 10.25 8.50
CA GLU A 115 16.35 9.71 7.39
C GLU A 115 15.89 8.32 6.94
N ASN A 116 14.99 7.66 7.68
CA ASN A 116 14.63 6.26 7.46
C ASN A 116 13.17 6.09 7.00
N PRO A 117 12.90 6.02 5.69
CA PRO A 117 11.57 5.72 5.16
C PRO A 117 11.17 4.29 5.55
N VAL A 118 9.91 4.10 5.93
CA VAL A 118 9.34 2.77 6.17
C VAL A 118 9.03 2.12 4.82
N CYS A 119 10.03 1.46 4.25
CA CYS A 119 9.95 0.61 3.06
C CYS A 119 10.15 -0.85 3.49
N LEU A 120 9.12 -1.68 3.34
CA LEU A 120 9.20 -3.10 3.68
C LEU A 120 9.39 -3.93 2.42
N ILE A 121 10.19 -4.99 2.54
CA ILE A 121 10.40 -5.98 1.49
C ILE A 121 9.58 -7.22 1.81
N LEU A 122 8.68 -7.58 0.91
CA LEU A 122 7.78 -8.72 0.99
C LEU A 122 8.32 -9.83 0.08
N LYS A 123 8.82 -10.90 0.69
CA LYS A 123 9.30 -12.08 -0.04
C LYS A 123 8.17 -13.02 -0.46
N SER A 124 7.07 -13.01 0.30
CA SER A 124 5.85 -13.79 0.05
C SER A 124 4.64 -12.84 0.08
N PRO A 125 4.50 -11.99 -0.95
CA PRO A 125 3.51 -10.91 -0.98
C PRO A 125 2.07 -11.42 -0.86
N GLU A 126 1.77 -12.63 -1.32
CA GLU A 126 0.41 -13.19 -1.36
C GLU A 126 -0.23 -13.25 0.02
N GLU A 127 0.52 -13.75 1.02
CA GLU A 127 0.03 -13.90 2.39
C GLU A 127 0.00 -12.56 3.12
N GLN A 128 0.99 -11.70 2.88
CA GLN A 128 1.12 -10.42 3.56
C GLN A 128 0.09 -9.39 3.05
N LEU A 129 -0.23 -9.44 1.75
CA LEU A 129 -1.19 -8.57 1.10
C LEU A 129 -2.61 -9.16 1.08
N GLU A 130 -2.81 -10.34 1.69
CA GLU A 130 -4.15 -10.91 1.84
C GLU A 130 -5.06 -9.96 2.62
N GLY A 131 -6.17 -9.53 2.00
CA GLY A 131 -7.13 -8.62 2.60
C GLY A 131 -6.76 -7.13 2.54
N VAL A 132 -5.63 -6.78 1.90
CA VAL A 132 -5.36 -5.42 1.41
C VAL A 132 -6.34 -5.11 0.28
N ILE A 133 -6.83 -3.87 0.18
CA ILE A 133 -7.80 -3.51 -0.86
C ILE A 133 -7.08 -2.69 -1.94
N HIS A 134 -6.93 -3.27 -3.13
CA HIS A 134 -6.35 -2.59 -4.28
C HIS A 134 -7.25 -1.44 -4.75
N CYS A 135 -6.65 -0.26 -4.95
CA CYS A 135 -7.35 0.96 -5.34
C CYS A 135 -6.98 1.43 -6.75
N GLY A 136 -5.77 1.16 -7.24
CA GLY A 136 -5.40 1.63 -8.57
C GLY A 136 -3.97 1.38 -8.95
N VAL A 137 -3.64 1.69 -10.20
CA VAL A 137 -2.27 1.73 -10.71
C VAL A 137 -1.86 3.20 -10.77
N CYS A 138 -0.69 3.52 -10.23
CA CYS A 138 -0.13 4.86 -10.21
C CYS A 138 1.05 4.96 -11.17
N ARG A 139 1.17 6.12 -11.82
CA ARG A 139 2.25 6.46 -12.75
C ARG A 139 3.17 7.53 -12.15
N ASP A 140 4.35 7.69 -12.72
CA ASP A 140 5.32 8.74 -12.37
C ASP A 140 5.81 8.65 -10.91
N LEU A 141 5.97 7.41 -10.42
CA LEU A 141 6.40 7.10 -9.05
C LEU A 141 7.75 6.35 -9.00
N GLU A 142 8.55 6.38 -10.07
CA GLU A 142 9.85 5.68 -10.20
C GLU A 142 10.87 6.14 -9.15
N PHE A 143 10.70 7.34 -8.60
CA PHE A 143 11.54 7.81 -7.51
C PHE A 143 11.44 6.91 -6.26
N LEU A 144 10.35 6.17 -6.08
CA LEU A 144 10.20 5.19 -4.99
C LEU A 144 11.12 3.98 -5.15
N ASP A 145 11.64 3.70 -6.34
CA ASP A 145 12.55 2.56 -6.57
C ASP A 145 13.91 2.75 -5.90
N LYS A 146 14.22 3.99 -5.49
CA LYS A 146 15.46 4.36 -4.77
C LYS A 146 15.37 4.14 -3.26
N LEU A 147 14.20 3.76 -2.73
CA LEU A 147 13.98 3.37 -1.33
C LEU A 147 14.27 1.89 -1.14
#